data_AF-A0A6G1SH57-F1
#
_entry.id   AF-A0A6G1SH57-F1
#
_cell.length_a   1.000
_cell.length_b   1.000
_cell.length_c   1.000
_cell.angle_alpha   90.00
_cell.angle_beta   90.00
_cell.angle_gamma   90.00
#
_symmetry.space_group_name_H-M   'P 1'
#
loop_
_entity.id
_entity.type
_entity.pdbx_description
1 polymer ?
#
loop_
_entity_poly.entity_id
_entity_poly.type
_entity_poly.pdbx_seq_one_letter_code
_entity_poly.pdbx_strand_id
1 'polypeptide(L)'
;EQHRVRSRTKSVGRAAASFDHFMRHEEIQAYLQQLADEYPNLVSLQSVGQSSEGREMTVIRVSRSHGTAPRAVLVDAGIHAREWIAPATALYLINRLVEHTDQHRDLLQGLDWYILPVVNPDGYEYTHTKDRFWRKNRGAKRETWLKWLWDLLCEPGAD
;
A
#
# COMPACT_ATOMS: atom_id res chain seq x y z
N GLU A 1 -2.93 -17.47 -46.04
CA GLU A 1 -2.62 -16.11 -45.59
C GLU A 1 -2.79 -16.05 -44.07
N GLN A 2 -1.71 -16.21 -43.31
CA GLN A 2 -1.77 -16.34 -41.84
C GLN A 2 -1.49 -14.98 -41.19
N HIS A 3 -2.50 -14.40 -40.55
CA HIS A 3 -2.37 -13.18 -39.76
C HIS A 3 -1.60 -13.45 -38.46
N ARG A 4 -0.32 -13.13 -38.45
CA ARG A 4 0.54 -13.13 -37.25
C ARG A 4 0.29 -11.85 -36.45
N VAL A 5 -0.50 -11.94 -35.40
CA VAL A 5 -0.62 -10.89 -34.37
C VAL A 5 0.74 -10.75 -33.69
N ARG A 6 1.43 -9.64 -33.94
CA ARG A 6 2.66 -9.29 -33.21
C ARG A 6 2.26 -8.81 -31.82
N SER A 7 2.43 -9.68 -30.82
CA SER A 7 2.47 -9.30 -29.41
C SER A 7 3.57 -8.25 -29.23
N ARG A 8 3.18 -7.03 -28.86
CA ARG A 8 4.09 -5.98 -28.40
C ARG A 8 4.49 -6.35 -26.97
N THR A 9 5.61 -7.03 -26.81
CA THR A 9 6.30 -7.11 -25.52
C THR A 9 6.70 -5.68 -25.17
N LYS A 10 5.96 -5.03 -24.27
CA LYS A 10 6.41 -3.78 -23.65
C LYS A 10 7.71 -4.12 -22.94
N SER A 11 8.82 -3.57 -23.41
CA SER A 11 10.06 -3.52 -22.62
C SER A 11 9.70 -2.94 -21.26
N VAL A 12 9.93 -3.69 -20.19
CA VAL A 12 9.79 -3.21 -18.82
C VAL A 12 10.91 -2.19 -18.62
N GLY A 13 10.66 -0.96 -19.07
CA GLY A 13 11.47 0.17 -18.68
C GLY A 13 11.35 0.33 -17.17
N ARG A 14 12.45 0.75 -16.53
CA ARG A 14 12.51 1.16 -15.12
C ARG A 14 11.16 1.73 -14.68
N ALA A 15 10.42 1.02 -13.83
CA ALA A 15 9.27 1.61 -13.17
C ALA A 15 9.81 2.54 -12.08
N ALA A 16 10.39 3.65 -12.53
CA ALA A 16 10.54 4.80 -11.66
C ALA A 16 9.12 5.14 -11.19
N ALA A 17 8.94 5.33 -9.88
CA ALA A 17 7.65 5.75 -9.38
C ALA A 17 7.18 6.99 -10.16
N SER A 18 6.13 6.82 -10.94
CA SER A 18 5.53 7.92 -11.69
C SER A 18 4.67 8.70 -10.70
N PHE A 19 5.22 9.79 -10.17
CA PHE A 19 4.53 10.68 -9.23
C PHE A 19 3.55 11.65 -9.93
N ASP A 20 3.13 11.33 -11.15
CA ASP A 20 2.15 12.07 -11.95
C ASP A 20 0.71 11.58 -11.76
N HIS A 21 0.52 10.47 -11.04
CA HIS A 21 -0.80 9.93 -10.71
C HIS A 21 -0.81 9.24 -9.33
N PHE A 22 -2.01 8.95 -8.83
CA PHE A 22 -2.18 8.15 -7.61
C PHE A 22 -2.15 6.66 -7.95
N MET A 23 -1.05 6.01 -7.62
CA MET A 23 -0.86 4.57 -7.84
C MET A 23 -1.92 3.75 -7.10
N ARG A 24 -2.40 2.68 -7.76
CA ARG A 24 -3.24 1.65 -7.13
C ARG A 24 -2.41 0.72 -6.26
N HIS A 25 -3.06 -0.04 -5.38
CA HIS A 25 -2.38 -0.91 -4.41
C HIS A 25 -1.41 -1.90 -5.07
N GLU A 26 -1.79 -2.48 -6.20
CA GLU A 26 -0.94 -3.41 -6.95
C GLU A 26 0.33 -2.74 -7.51
N GLU A 27 0.20 -1.52 -8.04
CA GLU A 27 1.32 -0.72 -8.54
C GLU A 27 2.27 -0.33 -7.40
N ILE A 28 1.71 -0.01 -6.23
CA ILE A 28 2.47 0.26 -5.01
C ILE A 28 3.27 -0.99 -4.60
N GLN A 29 2.65 -2.16 -4.53
CA GLN A 29 3.35 -3.41 -4.18
C GLN A 29 4.47 -3.73 -5.17
N ALA A 30 4.21 -3.55 -6.47
CA ALA A 30 5.22 -3.76 -7.51
C ALA A 30 6.41 -2.80 -7.36
N TYR A 31 6.15 -1.52 -7.06
CA TYR A 31 7.22 -0.55 -6.81
C TYR A 31 8.06 -0.90 -5.58
N LEU A 32 7.43 -1.32 -4.48
CA LEU A 32 8.16 -1.77 -3.29
C LEU A 32 9.05 -2.97 -3.59
N GLN A 33 8.54 -3.96 -4.32
CA GLN A 33 9.30 -5.15 -4.72
C GLN A 33 10.50 -4.77 -5.58
N GLN A 34 10.30 -3.91 -6.58
CA GLN A 34 11.39 -3.43 -7.44
C GLN A 34 12.50 -2.75 -6.62
N LEU A 35 12.15 -1.91 -5.64
CA LEU A 35 13.15 -1.26 -4.79
C LEU A 35 13.94 -2.28 -3.95
N ALA A 36 13.30 -3.34 -3.47
CA ALA A 36 13.97 -4.40 -2.73
C ALA A 36 14.95 -5.19 -3.61
N ASP A 37 14.57 -5.44 -4.87
CA ASP A 37 15.40 -6.14 -5.84
C ASP A 37 16.60 -5.29 -6.31
N GLU A 38 16.39 -3.99 -6.52
CA GLU A 38 17.43 -3.06 -6.98
C GLU A 38 18.40 -2.63 -5.86
N TYR A 39 17.91 -2.49 -4.62
CA TYR A 39 18.69 -1.99 -3.48
C TYR A 39 18.72 -2.99 -2.30
N PRO A 40 19.11 -4.26 -2.49
CA PRO A 40 18.98 -5.33 -1.48
C PRO A 40 19.82 -5.09 -0.22
N ASN A 41 20.86 -4.26 -0.29
CA ASN A 41 21.69 -3.90 0.86
C ASN A 41 21.07 -2.79 1.74
N LEU A 42 20.06 -2.09 1.22
CA LEU A 42 19.42 -0.94 1.88
C LEU A 42 17.96 -1.22 2.21
N VAL A 43 17.28 -1.97 1.35
CA VAL A 43 15.84 -2.20 1.38
C VAL A 43 15.54 -3.65 1.69
N SER A 44 14.54 -3.88 2.53
CA SER A 44 13.91 -5.20 2.69
C SER A 44 12.43 -5.04 2.96
N LEU A 45 11.62 -5.99 2.50
CA LEU A 45 10.18 -5.98 2.68
C LEU A 45 9.76 -6.95 3.79
N GLN A 46 8.74 -6.55 4.54
CA GLN A 46 8.11 -7.41 5.53
C GLN A 46 6.59 -7.32 5.40
N SER A 47 5.95 -8.48 5.27
CA SER A 47 4.49 -8.59 5.42
C SER A 47 4.08 -8.29 6.86
N VAL A 48 3.05 -7.45 7.03
CA VAL A 48 2.35 -7.26 8.31
C VAL A 48 0.98 -7.96 8.34
N GLY A 49 0.71 -8.80 7.35
CA GLY A 49 -0.51 -9.58 7.20
C GLY A 49 -1.37 -9.12 6.03
N GLN A 50 -2.58 -9.69 5.96
CA GLN A 50 -3.54 -9.43 4.90
C GLN A 50 -4.75 -8.65 5.40
N SER A 51 -5.32 -7.86 4.50
CA SER A 51 -6.57 -7.15 4.74
C SER A 51 -7.78 -8.09 4.78
N SER A 52 -8.98 -7.55 5.04
CA SER A 52 -10.20 -8.35 5.11
C SER A 52 -10.59 -8.98 3.78
N GLU A 53 -10.22 -8.37 2.66
CA GLU A 53 -10.42 -8.92 1.32
C GLU A 53 -9.16 -9.63 0.78
N GLY A 54 -8.16 -9.92 1.63
CA GLY A 54 -7.00 -10.75 1.28
C GLY A 54 -5.87 -10.02 0.55
N ARG A 55 -5.81 -8.68 0.62
CA ARG A 55 -4.69 -7.90 0.04
C ARG A 55 -3.52 -7.84 1.01
N GLU A 56 -2.35 -8.12 0.49
CA GLU A 56 -1.10 -8.06 1.25
C GLU A 56 -0.80 -6.64 1.72
N MET A 57 -0.39 -6.50 2.98
CA MET A 57 0.08 -5.25 3.56
C MET A 57 1.57 -5.36 3.84
N THR A 58 2.35 -4.56 3.13
CA THR A 58 3.81 -4.65 3.13
C THR A 58 4.43 -3.40 3.72
N VAL A 59 5.24 -3.60 4.76
CA VAL A 59 6.15 -2.58 5.26
C VAL A 59 7.46 -2.68 4.48
N ILE A 60 7.93 -1.53 3.98
CA ILE A 60 9.30 -1.39 3.47
C ILE A 60 10.20 -0.89 4.60
N ARG A 61 11.29 -1.63 4.86
CA ARG A 61 12.37 -1.20 5.74
C ARG A 61 13.49 -0.58 4.91
N VAL A 62 13.91 0.63 5.25
CA VAL A 62 15.09 1.31 4.69
C VAL A 62 16.12 1.47 5.80
N SER A 63 17.24 0.77 5.69
CA SER A 63 18.22 0.64 6.77
C SER A 63 19.63 0.37 6.23
N ARG A 64 20.62 1.13 6.72
CA ARG A 64 22.05 0.84 6.49
C ARG A 64 22.63 -0.19 7.47
N SER A 65 21.95 -0.40 8.60
CA SER A 65 22.32 -1.34 9.68
C SER A 65 21.49 -2.63 9.63
N HIS A 66 20.80 -2.90 8.52
CA HIS A 66 19.95 -4.07 8.33
C HIS A 66 18.95 -4.33 9.47
N GLY A 67 18.34 -3.28 10.02
CA GLY A 67 17.36 -3.37 11.11
C GLY A 67 17.94 -3.31 12.53
N THR A 68 19.24 -3.06 12.68
CA THR A 68 19.92 -3.03 13.99
C THR A 68 20.27 -1.61 14.44
N ALA A 69 19.69 -0.58 13.82
CA ALA A 69 19.91 0.79 14.28
C ALA A 69 19.42 0.96 15.73
N PRO A 70 20.06 1.85 16.52
CA PRO A 70 19.62 2.14 17.88
C PRO A 70 18.26 2.86 17.93
N ARG A 71 17.77 3.37 16.79
CA ARG A 71 16.52 4.13 16.68
C ARG A 71 15.76 3.71 15.43
N ALA A 72 14.44 3.78 15.50
CA ALA A 72 13.56 3.49 14.37
C ALA A 72 12.45 4.54 14.25
N VAL A 73 12.02 4.80 13.01
CA VAL A 73 10.82 5.59 12.69
C VAL A 73 9.83 4.70 11.97
N LEU A 74 8.60 4.66 12.47
CA LEU A 74 7.46 4.07 11.77
C LEU A 74 6.66 5.18 11.10
N VAL A 75 6.39 5.02 9.81
CA VAL A 75 5.49 5.87 9.05
C VAL A 75 4.39 5.00 8.47
N ASP A 76 3.14 5.29 8.83
CA ASP A 76 1.99 4.69 8.20
C ASP A 76 1.23 5.73 7.37
N ALA A 77 0.57 5.25 6.31
CA ALA A 77 -0.24 6.10 5.45
C ALA A 77 -1.48 5.37 4.94
N GLY A 78 -2.48 6.15 4.51
CA GLY A 78 -3.68 5.60 3.89
C GLY A 78 -4.56 4.79 4.84
N ILE A 79 -4.53 5.04 6.17
CA ILE A 79 -5.47 4.42 7.11
C ILE A 79 -6.92 4.77 6.77
N HIS A 80 -7.14 6.01 6.30
CA HIS A 80 -8.39 6.43 5.69
C HIS A 80 -8.28 6.37 4.17
N ALA A 81 -9.15 5.56 3.57
CA ALA A 81 -9.08 5.20 2.16
C ALA A 81 -9.09 6.39 1.20
N ARG A 82 -9.90 7.42 1.48
CA ARG A 82 -10.06 8.59 0.60
C ARG A 82 -8.90 9.59 0.61
N GLU A 83 -7.94 9.46 1.52
CA GLU A 83 -6.87 10.44 1.74
C GLU A 83 -5.65 10.12 0.84
N TRP A 84 -5.86 10.08 -0.48
CA TRP A 84 -4.88 9.60 -1.48
C TRP A 84 -3.52 10.31 -1.46
N ILE A 85 -3.46 11.54 -0.95
CA ILE A 85 -2.19 12.25 -0.81
C ILE A 85 -1.26 11.59 0.23
N ALA A 86 -1.79 10.89 1.23
CA ALA A 86 -0.98 10.23 2.25
C ALA A 86 -0.17 9.06 1.67
N PRO A 87 -0.76 8.07 0.97
CA PRO A 87 0.02 7.03 0.27
C PRO A 87 1.03 7.61 -0.71
N ALA A 88 0.63 8.62 -1.52
CA ALA A 88 1.55 9.27 -2.47
C ALA A 88 2.75 9.93 -1.77
N THR A 89 2.53 10.55 -0.62
CA THR A 89 3.59 11.18 0.18
C THR A 89 4.51 10.14 0.81
N ALA A 90 3.97 9.02 1.30
CA ALA A 90 4.78 7.92 1.82
C ALA A 90 5.68 7.32 0.73
N LEU A 91 5.14 7.13 -0.48
CA LEU A 91 5.92 6.69 -1.65
C LEU A 91 7.01 7.69 -2.03
N TYR A 92 6.71 8.99 -1.97
CA TYR A 92 7.70 10.02 -2.22
C TYR A 92 8.82 9.96 -1.19
N LEU A 93 8.49 9.84 0.11
CA LEU A 93 9.48 9.64 1.17
C LEU A 93 10.38 8.43 0.90
N ILE A 94 9.79 7.30 0.51
CA ILE A 94 10.54 6.09 0.13
C ILE A 94 11.51 6.39 -1.01
N ASN A 95 11.04 7.02 -2.09
CA ASN A 95 11.88 7.42 -3.23
C ASN A 95 13.05 8.31 -2.78
N ARG A 96 12.81 9.29 -1.89
CA ARG A 96 13.87 10.16 -1.36
C ARG A 96 14.90 9.39 -0.53
N LEU A 97 14.45 8.48 0.32
CA LEU A 97 15.32 7.68 1.19
C LEU A 97 16.11 6.60 0.44
N VAL A 98 15.59 6.06 -0.66
CA VAL A 98 16.20 4.95 -1.41
C VAL A 98 16.93 5.44 -2.65
N GLU A 99 16.21 6.02 -3.62
CA GLU A 99 16.79 6.40 -4.93
C GLU A 99 17.60 7.69 -4.86
N HIS A 100 17.38 8.52 -3.84
CA HIS A 100 18.14 9.75 -3.59
C HIS A 100 18.91 9.73 -2.27
N THR A 101 19.31 8.53 -1.82
CA THR A 101 20.05 8.30 -0.57
C THR A 101 21.20 9.27 -0.36
N ASP A 102 21.94 9.64 -1.42
CA ASP A 102 23.10 10.54 -1.32
C ASP A 102 22.77 11.93 -0.80
N GLN A 103 21.53 12.39 -0.99
CA GLN A 103 21.05 13.69 -0.51
C GLN A 103 20.53 13.62 0.93
N HIS A 104 20.30 12.42 1.48
CA HIS A 104 19.62 12.18 2.76
C HIS A 104 20.38 11.17 3.63
N ARG A 105 21.71 11.10 3.49
CA ARG A 105 22.54 10.09 4.18
C ARG A 105 22.45 10.20 5.70
N ASP A 106 22.32 11.42 6.20
CA ASP A 106 22.14 11.77 7.61
C ASP A 106 20.88 11.13 8.21
N LEU A 107 19.79 11.04 7.43
CA LEU A 107 18.54 10.40 7.85
C LEU A 107 18.65 8.88 8.02
N LEU A 108 19.75 8.27 7.58
CA LEU A 108 20.00 6.82 7.69
C LEU A 108 21.15 6.48 8.64
N GLN A 109 21.78 7.48 9.27
CA GLN A 109 22.87 7.25 10.22
C GLN A 109 22.31 6.93 11.60
N GLY A 110 22.33 5.64 11.97
CA GLY A 110 21.82 5.17 13.25
C GLY A 110 20.30 5.26 13.38
N LEU A 111 19.59 5.29 12.25
CA LEU A 111 18.14 5.35 12.17
C LEU A 111 17.61 4.39 11.09
N ASP A 112 16.65 3.54 11.47
CA ASP A 112 15.95 2.66 10.54
C ASP A 112 14.55 3.19 10.26
N TRP A 113 14.14 3.19 8.99
CA TRP A 113 12.79 3.59 8.58
C TRP A 113 11.95 2.37 8.25
N TYR A 114 10.74 2.33 8.79
CA TYR A 114 9.71 1.34 8.49
C TYR A 114 8.51 2.09 7.95
N ILE A 115 8.16 1.87 6.69
CA ILE A 115 7.10 2.64 6.02
C ILE A 115 6.03 1.68 5.51
N LEU A 116 4.78 1.90 5.90
CA LEU A 116 3.59 1.19 5.40
C LEU A 116 2.77 2.15 4.54
N PRO A 117 2.91 2.14 3.20
CA PRO A 117 2.30 3.16 2.35
C PRO A 117 0.76 3.12 2.34
N VAL A 118 0.17 1.94 2.54
CA VAL A 118 -1.27 1.74 2.52
C VAL A 118 -1.69 0.77 3.64
N VAL A 119 -2.16 1.34 4.75
CA VAL A 119 -2.69 0.58 5.90
C VAL A 119 -4.05 -0.05 5.58
N ASN A 120 -4.87 0.61 4.76
CA ASN A 120 -6.23 0.16 4.42
C ASN A 120 -6.35 -0.12 2.92
N PRO A 121 -5.76 -1.21 2.40
CA PRO A 121 -5.70 -1.46 0.97
C PRO A 121 -7.09 -1.75 0.37
N ASP A 122 -7.99 -2.40 1.11
CA ASP A 122 -9.34 -2.68 0.60
C ASP A 122 -10.16 -1.41 0.44
N GLY A 123 -10.13 -0.54 1.45
CA GLY A 123 -10.79 0.75 1.38
C GLY A 123 -10.20 1.60 0.27
N TYR A 124 -8.87 1.65 0.16
CA TYR A 124 -8.17 2.41 -0.87
C TYR A 124 -8.60 1.97 -2.27
N GLU A 125 -8.58 0.66 -2.57
CA GLU A 125 -9.06 0.13 -3.85
C GLU A 125 -10.54 0.40 -4.11
N TYR A 126 -11.37 0.35 -3.06
CA TYR A 126 -12.78 0.71 -3.16
C TYR A 126 -12.99 2.18 -3.56
N THR A 127 -12.10 3.10 -3.11
CA THR A 127 -12.17 4.51 -3.52
C THR A 127 -11.77 4.75 -4.96
N HIS A 128 -10.94 3.89 -5.54
CA HIS A 128 -10.55 3.96 -6.96
C HIS A 128 -11.63 3.41 -7.90
N THR A 129 -12.45 2.47 -7.43
CA THR A 129 -13.34 1.68 -8.30
C THR A 129 -14.83 1.89 -8.06
N LYS A 130 -15.24 2.39 -6.89
CA LYS A 130 -16.66 2.44 -6.47
C LYS A 130 -17.06 3.77 -5.83
N ASP A 131 -16.47 4.14 -4.70
CA ASP A 131 -16.86 5.35 -3.94
C ASP A 131 -15.63 6.12 -3.46
N ARG A 132 -15.33 7.22 -4.16
CA ARG A 132 -14.18 8.08 -3.88
C ARG A 132 -14.17 8.63 -2.44
N PHE A 133 -15.33 8.81 -1.81
CA PHE A 133 -15.42 9.40 -0.46
C PHE A 133 -15.43 8.37 0.67
N TRP A 134 -15.27 7.08 0.34
CA TRP A 134 -15.17 6.01 1.33
C TRP A 134 -13.96 6.21 2.25
N ARG A 135 -14.17 6.07 3.56
CA ARG A 135 -13.12 6.29 4.59
C ARG A 135 -12.63 5.00 5.24
N LYS A 136 -13.53 4.06 5.51
CA LYS A 136 -13.30 2.90 6.39
C LYS A 136 -12.59 1.74 5.66
N ASN A 137 -12.29 0.67 6.38
CA ASN A 137 -11.92 -0.61 5.77
C ASN A 137 -13.15 -1.31 5.14
N ARG A 138 -12.93 -2.51 4.59
CA ARG A 138 -13.97 -3.33 3.94
C ARG A 138 -14.30 -4.61 4.72
N GLY A 139 -13.91 -4.67 5.99
CA GLY A 139 -14.32 -5.77 6.85
C GLY A 139 -15.84 -5.88 6.95
N ALA A 140 -16.35 -7.11 6.98
CA ALA A 140 -17.77 -7.34 7.21
C ALA A 140 -18.20 -6.62 8.50
N LYS A 141 -19.31 -5.88 8.44
CA LYS A 141 -19.94 -5.42 9.67
C LYS A 141 -20.33 -6.68 10.45
N ARG A 142 -19.84 -6.85 11.68
CA ARG A 142 -20.43 -7.84 12.58
C ARG A 142 -21.92 -7.51 12.66
N GLU A 143 -22.76 -8.48 12.33
CA GLU A 143 -24.19 -8.32 12.61
C GLU A 143 -24.34 -8.12 14.11
N THR A 144 -24.74 -6.92 14.48
CA THR A 144 -25.09 -6.62 15.86
C THR A 144 -26.44 -7.26 16.14
N TRP A 145 -26.66 -7.76 17.36
CA TRP A 145 -27.98 -8.20 17.82
C TRP A 145 -29.07 -7.14 17.55
N LEU A 146 -28.71 -5.85 17.52
CA LEU A 146 -29.61 -4.75 17.14
C LEU A 146 -30.09 -4.81 15.70
N LYS A 147 -29.26 -5.26 14.74
CA LYS A 147 -29.66 -5.44 13.35
C LYS A 147 -30.58 -6.64 13.22
N TRP A 148 -30.24 -7.76 13.86
CA TRP A 148 -31.10 -8.93 13.93
C TRP A 148 -32.45 -8.61 14.59
N LEU A 149 -32.46 -7.90 15.72
CA LEU A 149 -33.68 -7.49 16.42
C LEU A 149 -34.51 -6.52 15.58
N TRP A 150 -33.86 -5.58 14.88
CA TRP A 150 -34.54 -4.67 13.96
C TRP A 150 -35.19 -5.43 12.80
N ASP A 151 -34.48 -6.36 12.16
CA ASP A 151 -35.02 -7.17 11.07
C ASP A 151 -36.18 -8.06 11.57
N LEU A 152 -36.07 -8.66 12.78
CA LEU A 152 -37.14 -9.43 13.43
C LEU A 152 -38.40 -8.59 13.73
N LEU A 153 -38.23 -7.34 14.18
CA LEU A 153 -39.35 -6.47 14.56
C LEU A 153 -39.95 -5.72 13.37
N CYS A 154 -39.22 -5.59 12.26
CA CYS A 154 -39.60 -4.74 11.13
C CYS A 154 -39.88 -5.49 9.82
N GLU A 155 -39.72 -6.83 9.75
CA GLU A 155 -40.25 -7.59 8.61
C GLU A 155 -41.79 -7.73 8.69
N PRO A 156 -42.54 -7.22 7.70
CA PRO A 156 -43.98 -7.43 7.63
C PRO A 156 -44.26 -8.76 6.90
N GLY A 157 -44.74 -9.75 7.66
CA GLY A 157 -45.47 -10.91 7.13
C GLY A 157 -44.60 -12.07 6.65
N ALA A 158 -44.28 -12.98 7.56
CA ALA A 158 -44.07 -14.40 7.24
C ALA A 158 -45.27 -15.19 7.82
N ASP A 159 -46.43 -14.98 7.19
CA ASP A 159 -47.55 -15.93 7.18
C ASP A 159 -47.57 -16.62 5.81
#